data_AF-A0A8H9GPN4-F1
#
_entry.id   AF-A0A8H9GPN4-F1
#
_cell.length_a   1.000
_cell.length_b   1.000
_cell.length_c   1.000
_cell.angle_alpha   90.00
_cell.angle_beta   90.00
_cell.angle_gamma   90.00
#
_symmetry.space_group_name_H-M   'P 1'
#
loop_
_entity.id
_entity.type
_entity.pdbx_description
1 polymer ?
#
loop_
_entity_poly.entity_id
_entity_poly.type
_entity_poly.pdbx_seq_one_letter_code
_entity_poly.pdbx_strand_id
1 'polypeptide(L)'
;MTRTLLPALLALTATASAGSLEPISRQQPLHWVPGVLTVTSGRLGTQPFTDTITLKVNGQRVQVYLTTGNHSDDPSLAVINSLMAWVTTPTATPAQKQALAEVARAYLRGCNVQTTPAQLALLNTLGRWEDGGWREKTLGGVTVGWADGNGFGFGDGGVGRKPRTGLSLEWPAQTSRCQF
;
A
#
# COMPACT_ATOMS: atom_id res chain seq x y z
N MET A 1 30.15 -42.77 53.51
CA MET A 1 30.63 -41.93 52.39
C MET A 1 29.60 -42.00 51.27
N THR A 2 28.73 -41.00 51.19
CA THR A 2 27.59 -40.94 50.26
C THR A 2 27.94 -39.95 49.14
N ARG A 3 28.01 -40.42 47.89
CA ARG A 3 28.30 -39.61 46.70
C ARG A 3 26.99 -39.10 46.11
N THR A 4 26.84 -37.77 46.07
CA THR A 4 25.76 -37.03 45.43
C THR A 4 26.01 -36.95 43.91
N LEU A 5 25.04 -37.40 43.11
CA LEU A 5 25.00 -37.22 41.65
C LEU A 5 24.31 -35.88 41.33
N LEU A 6 24.99 -34.98 40.61
CA LEU A 6 24.38 -33.81 39.98
C LEU A 6 23.76 -34.21 38.62
N PRO A 7 22.53 -33.78 38.28
CA PRO A 7 22.02 -33.92 36.93
C PRO A 7 22.52 -32.77 36.06
N ALA A 8 23.05 -33.12 34.89
CA ALA A 8 23.38 -32.18 33.82
C ALA A 8 22.08 -31.62 33.23
N LEU A 9 21.80 -30.33 33.42
CA LEU A 9 20.79 -29.62 32.65
C LEU A 9 21.35 -29.39 31.24
N LEU A 10 20.89 -30.18 30.27
CA LEU A 10 20.94 -29.79 28.86
C LEU A 10 20.01 -28.58 28.68
N ALA A 11 20.60 -27.40 28.53
CA ALA A 11 19.91 -26.25 28.00
C ALA A 11 19.61 -26.51 26.51
N LEU A 12 18.38 -26.91 26.19
CA LEU A 12 17.85 -26.75 24.84
C LEU A 12 17.77 -25.25 24.57
N THR A 13 18.76 -24.71 23.86
CA THR A 13 18.63 -23.41 23.20
C THR A 13 17.63 -23.56 22.08
N ALA A 14 16.35 -23.32 22.39
CA ALA A 14 15.35 -23.05 21.39
C ALA A 14 15.77 -21.79 20.64
N THR A 15 16.42 -21.96 19.49
CA THR A 15 16.56 -20.91 18.49
C THR A 15 15.16 -20.61 17.98
N ALA A 16 14.49 -19.65 18.62
CA ALA A 16 13.33 -19.01 18.03
C ALA A 16 13.83 -18.31 16.76
N SER A 17 13.67 -18.97 15.61
CA SER A 17 13.71 -18.27 14.34
C SER A 17 12.67 -17.17 14.43
N ALA A 18 13.10 -15.91 14.45
CA ALA A 18 12.20 -14.78 14.27
C ALA A 18 11.46 -15.05 12.94
N GLY A 19 10.21 -15.51 13.05
CA GLY A 19 9.44 -15.97 11.90
C GLY A 19 9.22 -14.78 10.99
N SER A 20 10.00 -14.70 9.90
CA SER A 20 9.70 -13.79 8.82
C SER A 20 8.29 -14.13 8.33
N LEU A 21 7.36 -13.18 8.42
CA LEU A 21 6.00 -13.36 7.90
C LEU A 21 6.08 -13.79 6.43
N GLU A 22 5.34 -14.82 6.06
CA GLU A 22 5.34 -15.36 4.70
C GLU A 22 5.00 -14.26 3.68
N PRO A 23 5.79 -14.09 2.62
CA PRO A 23 5.50 -13.10 1.58
C PRO A 23 4.09 -13.26 1.00
N ILE A 24 3.50 -12.16 0.54
CA ILE A 24 2.20 -12.19 -0.13
C ILE A 24 2.28 -11.57 -1.51
N SER A 25 1.39 -11.99 -2.41
CA SER A 25 1.33 -11.40 -3.75
C SER A 25 0.78 -9.97 -3.69
N ARG A 26 1.18 -9.15 -4.66
CA ARG A 26 0.70 -7.76 -4.82
C ARG A 26 -0.82 -7.59 -4.83
N GLN A 27 -1.56 -8.60 -5.28
CA GLN A 27 -3.02 -8.53 -5.36
C GLN A 27 -3.72 -8.92 -4.05
N GLN A 28 -3.04 -9.66 -3.19
CA GLN A 28 -3.65 -10.17 -1.97
C GLN A 28 -4.26 -9.07 -1.07
N PRO A 29 -3.62 -7.90 -0.88
CA PRO A 29 -4.24 -6.78 -0.17
C PRO A 29 -5.53 -6.25 -0.79
N LEU A 30 -5.68 -6.31 -2.12
CA LEU A 30 -6.88 -5.81 -2.81
C LEU A 30 -8.14 -6.59 -2.44
N HIS A 31 -8.00 -7.88 -2.14
CA HIS A 31 -9.10 -8.72 -1.68
C HIS A 31 -9.54 -8.45 -0.24
N TRP A 32 -8.75 -7.69 0.52
CA TRP A 32 -9.07 -7.26 1.89
C TRP A 32 -9.74 -5.89 1.94
N VAL A 33 -9.85 -5.20 0.81
CA VAL A 33 -10.51 -3.89 0.74
C VAL A 33 -12.02 -4.07 0.97
N PRO A 34 -12.61 -3.36 1.96
CA PRO A 34 -14.05 -3.44 2.21
C PRO A 34 -14.86 -3.09 0.96
N GLY A 35 -15.85 -3.93 0.65
CA GLY A 35 -16.75 -3.72 -0.48
C GLY A 35 -16.15 -4.04 -1.85
N VAL A 36 -14.98 -4.70 -1.93
CA VAL A 36 -14.43 -5.17 -3.22
C VAL A 36 -15.44 -6.02 -3.98
N LEU A 37 -15.59 -5.71 -5.27
CA LEU A 37 -16.46 -6.44 -6.21
C LEU A 37 -15.62 -7.22 -7.21
N THR A 38 -14.59 -6.57 -7.78
CA THR A 38 -13.72 -7.17 -8.78
C THR A 38 -12.32 -6.59 -8.68
N VAL A 39 -11.31 -7.45 -8.87
CA VAL A 39 -9.91 -7.06 -9.07
C VAL A 39 -9.52 -7.50 -10.47
N THR A 40 -8.83 -6.65 -11.22
CA THR A 40 -8.37 -6.97 -12.58
C THR A 40 -6.94 -6.50 -12.74
N SER A 41 -6.07 -7.45 -13.07
CA SER A 41 -4.66 -7.18 -13.32
C SER A 41 -4.48 -6.46 -14.64
N GLY A 42 -3.74 -5.37 -14.61
CA GLY A 42 -3.18 -4.73 -15.79
C GLY A 42 -1.96 -5.51 -16.30
N ARG A 43 -1.61 -5.28 -17.57
CA ARG A 43 -0.35 -5.78 -18.13
C ARG A 43 0.77 -4.81 -17.80
N LEU A 44 1.81 -5.28 -17.10
CA LEU A 44 3.08 -4.57 -16.97
C LEU A 44 3.62 -4.27 -18.38
N GLY A 45 3.79 -2.99 -18.73
CA GLY A 45 4.20 -2.57 -20.07
C GLY A 45 3.47 -1.30 -20.53
N THR A 46 2.62 -1.41 -21.55
CA THR A 46 1.95 -0.26 -22.19
C THR A 46 0.82 0.36 -21.37
N GLN A 47 0.42 -0.25 -20.25
CA GLN A 47 -0.63 0.28 -19.39
C GLN A 47 -0.02 1.13 -18.27
N PRO A 48 -0.60 2.31 -17.96
CA PRO A 48 -0.09 3.17 -16.90
C PRO A 48 -0.40 2.65 -15.48
N PHE A 49 -0.96 1.43 -15.36
CA PHE A 49 -1.38 0.81 -14.10
C PHE A 49 -1.04 -0.68 -14.07
N THR A 50 -0.78 -1.21 -12.87
CA THR A 50 -0.55 -2.65 -12.61
C THR A 50 -1.84 -3.40 -12.33
N ASP A 51 -2.82 -2.76 -11.68
CA ASP A 51 -4.09 -3.38 -11.30
C ASP A 51 -5.22 -2.35 -11.30
N THR A 52 -6.46 -2.84 -11.37
CA THR A 52 -7.67 -2.06 -11.09
C THR A 52 -8.52 -2.82 -10.09
N ILE A 53 -9.16 -2.07 -9.19
CA ILE A 53 -10.13 -2.59 -8.24
C ILE A 53 -11.44 -1.84 -8.42
N THR A 54 -12.54 -2.58 -8.49
CA THR A 54 -13.88 -2.01 -8.36
C THR A 54 -14.43 -2.40 -7.00
N LEU A 55 -14.89 -1.41 -6.24
CA LEU A 55 -15.48 -1.61 -4.92
C LEU A 55 -16.77 -0.81 -4.74
N LYS A 56 -17.59 -1.22 -3.78
CA LYS A 56 -18.84 -0.55 -3.39
C LYS A 56 -18.59 0.30 -2.14
N VAL A 57 -18.77 1.60 -2.27
CA VAL A 57 -18.66 2.58 -1.17
C VAL A 57 -19.98 3.34 -1.08
N ASN A 58 -20.64 3.31 0.08
CA ASN A 58 -21.91 3.99 0.34
C ASN A 58 -22.97 3.74 -0.76
N GLY A 59 -23.06 2.50 -1.26
CA GLY A 59 -23.98 2.13 -2.34
C GLY A 59 -23.47 2.38 -3.77
N GLN A 60 -22.42 3.19 -3.94
CA GLN A 60 -21.87 3.55 -5.24
C GLN A 60 -20.74 2.61 -5.65
N ARG A 61 -20.68 2.26 -6.95
CA ARG A 61 -19.55 1.53 -7.52
C ARG A 61 -18.44 2.52 -7.87
N VAL A 62 -17.25 2.28 -7.34
CA VAL A 62 -16.06 3.09 -7.59
C VAL A 62 -14.97 2.20 -8.16
N GLN A 63 -14.35 2.65 -9.25
CA GLN A 63 -13.16 2.02 -9.83
C GLN A 63 -11.93 2.83 -9.44
N VAL A 64 -10.92 2.13 -8.90
CA VAL A 64 -9.61 2.68 -8.55
C VAL A 64 -8.55 1.97 -9.40
N TYR A 65 -7.62 2.74 -9.92
CA TYR A 65 -6.47 2.29 -10.70
C TYR A 65 -5.24 2.33 -9.80
N LEU A 66 -4.35 1.34 -9.93
CA LEU A 66 -3.20 1.20 -9.06
C LEU A 66 -1.93 0.91 -9.84
N THR A 67 -0.82 1.44 -9.34
CA THR A 67 0.54 1.04 -9.71
C THR A 67 1.29 0.70 -8.43
N THR A 68 1.79 -0.52 -8.33
CA THR A 68 2.71 -0.93 -7.26
C THR A 68 4.15 -0.85 -7.76
N GLY A 69 5.08 -0.47 -6.88
CA GLY A 69 6.49 -0.33 -7.24
C GLY A 69 7.46 -0.72 -6.14
N ASN A 70 8.73 -0.72 -6.51
CA ASN A 70 9.87 -0.80 -5.60
C ASN A 70 10.65 0.51 -5.65
N HIS A 71 10.79 1.18 -4.50
CA HIS A 71 11.66 2.30 -4.24
C HIS A 71 12.77 1.82 -3.30
N SER A 72 13.82 1.23 -3.87
CA SER A 72 14.97 0.69 -3.16
C SER A 72 16.24 0.91 -3.98
N ASP A 73 17.35 1.13 -3.27
CA ASP A 73 18.68 1.17 -3.87
C ASP A 73 19.15 -0.20 -4.40
N ASP A 74 18.46 -1.28 -4.02
CA ASP A 74 18.69 -2.62 -4.53
C ASP A 74 17.55 -3.05 -5.47
N PRO A 75 17.73 -2.92 -6.80
CA PRO A 75 16.73 -3.27 -7.79
C PRO A 75 16.52 -4.79 -7.92
N SER A 76 17.36 -5.62 -7.29
CA SER A 76 17.18 -7.08 -7.29
C SER A 76 16.11 -7.55 -6.32
N LEU A 77 15.69 -6.69 -5.38
CA LEU A 77 14.62 -7.00 -4.45
C LEU A 77 13.28 -7.02 -5.19
N ALA A 78 12.65 -8.20 -5.26
CA ALA A 78 11.31 -8.36 -5.82
C ALA A 78 10.21 -7.94 -4.82
N VAL A 79 10.42 -6.84 -4.10
CA VAL A 79 9.50 -6.34 -3.06
C VAL A 79 8.70 -5.15 -3.56
N ILE A 80 7.50 -4.98 -3.01
CA ILE A 80 6.65 -3.81 -3.26
C ILE A 80 6.66 -2.95 -2.02
N ASN A 81 7.20 -1.74 -2.11
CA ASN A 81 7.20 -0.78 -1.01
C ASN A 81 6.60 0.58 -1.39
N SER A 82 6.01 0.67 -2.59
CA SER A 82 5.24 1.83 -3.00
C SER A 82 3.93 1.44 -3.67
N LEU A 83 2.94 2.31 -3.49
CA LEU A 83 1.65 2.26 -4.14
C LEU A 83 1.32 3.65 -4.68
N MET A 84 0.83 3.71 -5.91
CA MET A 84 0.09 4.84 -6.43
C MET A 84 -1.33 4.37 -6.73
N ALA A 85 -2.34 5.07 -6.21
CA ALA A 85 -3.75 4.77 -6.43
C ALA A 85 -4.49 6.01 -6.91
N TRP A 86 -5.37 5.90 -7.90
CA TRP A 86 -6.09 7.07 -8.43
C TRP A 86 -7.45 6.75 -9.03
N VAL A 87 -8.24 7.81 -9.20
CA VAL A 87 -9.46 7.81 -10.00
C VAL A 87 -9.27 8.68 -11.24
N THR A 88 -10.12 8.52 -12.24
CA THR A 88 -9.97 9.21 -13.53
C THR A 88 -10.42 10.68 -13.51
N THR A 89 -11.17 11.08 -12.48
CA THR A 89 -11.66 12.45 -12.34
C THR A 89 -10.59 13.33 -11.70
N PRO A 90 -10.47 14.61 -12.11
CA PRO A 90 -9.53 15.53 -11.50
C PRO A 90 -9.96 15.93 -10.09
N THR A 91 -11.26 15.89 -9.77
CA THR A 91 -11.77 16.09 -8.41
C THR A 91 -12.55 14.86 -7.99
N ALA A 92 -12.19 14.26 -6.86
CA ALA A 92 -12.83 13.05 -6.39
C ALA A 92 -14.10 13.35 -5.58
N THR A 93 -15.15 12.59 -5.82
CA THR A 93 -16.32 12.56 -4.94
C THR A 93 -15.94 11.99 -3.56
N PRO A 94 -16.73 12.23 -2.50
CA PRO A 94 -16.49 11.64 -1.19
C PRO A 94 -16.33 10.11 -1.22
N ALA A 95 -17.12 9.40 -2.03
CA ALA A 95 -17.02 7.96 -2.19
C ALA A 95 -15.70 7.53 -2.86
N GLN A 96 -15.22 8.31 -3.83
CA GLN A 96 -13.91 8.08 -4.47
C GLN A 96 -12.75 8.34 -3.49
N LYS A 97 -12.81 9.42 -2.71
CA LYS A 97 -11.81 9.72 -1.67
C LYS A 97 -11.73 8.58 -0.64
N GLN A 98 -12.89 8.11 -0.18
CA GLN A 98 -12.97 6.97 0.74
C GLN A 98 -12.42 5.69 0.10
N ALA A 99 -12.75 5.41 -1.17
CA ALA A 99 -12.21 4.25 -1.88
C ALA A 99 -10.68 4.25 -1.96
N LEU A 100 -10.08 5.40 -2.28
CA LEU A 100 -8.62 5.56 -2.31
C LEU A 100 -8.00 5.32 -0.93
N ALA A 101 -8.61 5.84 0.13
CA ALA A 101 -8.13 5.65 1.49
C ALA A 101 -8.23 4.18 1.96
N GLU A 102 -9.30 3.46 1.61
CA GLU A 102 -9.44 2.04 1.96
C GLU A 102 -8.45 1.15 1.21
N VAL A 103 -8.19 1.45 -0.07
CA VAL A 103 -7.15 0.77 -0.85
C VAL A 103 -5.76 1.00 -0.22
N ALA A 104 -5.44 2.26 0.10
CA ALA A 104 -4.20 2.63 0.77
C ALA A 104 -4.03 1.90 2.11
N ARG A 105 -5.10 1.84 2.91
CA ARG A 105 -5.12 1.16 4.20
C ARG A 105 -4.87 -0.34 4.05
N ALA A 106 -5.49 -0.98 3.07
CA ALA A 106 -5.30 -2.41 2.81
C ALA A 106 -3.84 -2.71 2.44
N TYR A 107 -3.23 -1.87 1.59
CA TYR A 107 -1.82 -2.01 1.24
C TYR A 107 -0.86 -1.78 2.41
N LEU A 108 -1.06 -0.73 3.22
CA LEU A 108 -0.21 -0.55 4.40
C LEU A 108 -0.33 -1.76 5.34
N ARG A 109 -1.55 -2.16 5.71
CA ARG A 109 -1.76 -3.31 6.61
C ARG A 109 -1.21 -4.62 6.05
N GLY A 110 -1.31 -4.81 4.74
CA GLY A 110 -0.92 -6.05 4.10
C GLY A 110 0.56 -6.15 3.78
N CYS A 111 1.11 -5.08 3.23
CA CYS A 111 2.46 -5.05 2.68
C CYS A 111 3.49 -4.48 3.66
N ASN A 112 3.13 -3.58 4.56
CA ASN A 112 4.08 -3.03 5.53
C ASN A 112 3.88 -3.70 6.90
N VAL A 113 4.81 -4.57 7.29
CA VAL A 113 4.75 -5.33 8.54
C VAL A 113 4.89 -4.47 9.80
N GLN A 114 5.30 -3.21 9.65
CA GLN A 114 5.45 -2.25 10.75
C GLN A 114 4.38 -1.15 10.74
N THR A 115 3.25 -1.38 10.04
CA THR A 115 2.16 -0.40 9.98
C THR A 115 1.61 -0.08 11.37
N THR A 116 1.54 1.20 11.71
CA THR A 116 1.04 1.70 12.98
C THR A 116 -0.39 2.26 12.87
N PRO A 117 -1.16 2.30 13.97
CA PRO A 117 -2.47 2.97 13.98
C PRO A 117 -2.42 4.44 13.57
N ALA A 118 -1.33 5.16 13.91
CA ALA A 118 -1.15 6.56 13.55
C ALA A 118 -0.99 6.77 12.04
N GLN A 119 -0.26 5.87 11.36
CA GLN A 119 -0.15 5.88 9.89
C GLN A 119 -1.50 5.61 9.22
N LEU A 120 -2.31 4.70 9.78
CA LEU A 120 -3.65 4.44 9.26
C LEU A 120 -4.61 5.61 9.52
N ALA A 121 -4.46 6.30 10.65
CA ALA A 121 -5.25 7.48 10.98
C ALA A 121 -4.91 8.66 10.06
N LEU A 122 -3.67 8.77 9.58
CA LEU A 122 -3.25 9.77 8.60
C LEU A 122 -4.12 9.72 7.33
N LEU A 123 -4.47 8.52 6.87
CA LEU A 123 -5.34 8.31 5.69
C LEU A 123 -6.76 8.86 5.88
N ASN A 124 -7.25 9.00 7.12
CA ASN A 124 -8.56 9.60 7.38
C ASN A 124 -8.54 11.13 7.23
N THR A 125 -7.36 11.73 7.11
CA THR A 125 -7.21 13.19 7.02
C THR A 125 -7.07 13.70 5.60
N LEU A 126 -6.95 12.80 4.61
CA LEU A 126 -6.69 13.12 3.20
C LEU A 126 -7.74 14.07 2.60
N GLY A 127 -9.01 13.85 2.94
CA GLY A 127 -10.11 14.70 2.49
C GLY A 127 -10.05 16.14 3.03
N ARG A 128 -9.12 16.47 3.92
CA ARG A 128 -8.87 17.84 4.42
C ARG A 128 -7.68 18.50 3.74
N TRP A 129 -6.93 17.78 2.90
CA TRP A 129 -5.73 18.28 2.22
C TRP A 129 -6.14 18.95 0.89
N GLU A 130 -7.15 19.81 0.94
CA GLU A 130 -7.85 20.36 -0.25
C GLU A 130 -7.21 21.64 -0.82
N ASP A 131 -6.06 22.07 -0.31
CA ASP A 131 -5.33 23.22 -0.87
C ASP A 131 -4.61 22.77 -2.15
N GLY A 132 -5.20 23.12 -3.30
CA GLY A 132 -4.86 22.60 -4.63
C GLY A 132 -3.37 22.35 -4.90
N GLY A 133 -3.08 21.18 -5.48
CA GLY A 133 -1.72 20.73 -5.79
C GLY A 133 -1.41 19.38 -5.17
N TRP A 134 -0.13 19.00 -5.20
CA TRP A 134 0.39 17.79 -4.58
C TRP A 134 0.84 18.07 -3.15
N ARG A 135 0.46 17.19 -2.22
CA ARG A 135 0.78 17.30 -0.79
C ARG A 135 1.34 15.98 -0.31
N GLU A 136 2.40 16.05 0.48
CA GLU A 136 3.02 14.88 1.08
C GLU A 136 3.19 15.06 2.58
N LYS A 137 3.11 13.94 3.31
CA LYS A 137 3.45 13.89 4.72
C LYS A 137 4.06 12.54 5.06
N THR A 138 5.17 12.59 5.78
CA THR A 138 5.86 11.39 6.30
C THR A 138 5.56 11.20 7.77
N LEU A 139 5.20 9.98 8.17
CA LEU A 139 4.95 9.59 9.55
C LEU A 139 5.52 8.20 9.83
N GLY A 140 6.54 8.12 10.69
CA GLY A 140 7.15 6.85 11.08
C GLY A 140 7.69 6.05 9.90
N GLY A 141 8.36 6.70 8.95
CA GLY A 141 8.92 6.07 7.75
C GLY A 141 7.93 5.78 6.63
N VAL A 142 6.62 6.02 6.83
CA VAL A 142 5.62 5.95 5.75
C VAL A 142 5.37 7.35 5.21
N THR A 143 5.56 7.53 3.91
CA THR A 143 5.21 8.76 3.19
C THR A 143 3.87 8.58 2.51
N VAL A 144 2.96 9.53 2.73
CA VAL A 144 1.64 9.57 2.10
C VAL A 144 1.55 10.83 1.26
N GLY A 145 1.37 10.65 -0.04
CA GLY A 145 1.08 11.72 -0.99
C GLY A 145 -0.40 11.76 -1.35
N TRP A 146 -0.91 12.95 -1.61
CA TRP A 146 -2.29 13.20 -2.00
C TRP A 146 -2.34 14.37 -2.97
N ALA A 147 -3.16 14.24 -4.00
CA ALA A 147 -3.62 15.36 -4.80
C ALA A 147 -5.08 15.17 -5.16
N ASP A 148 -5.85 16.24 -4.94
CA ASP A 148 -7.18 16.42 -5.45
C ASP A 148 -7.17 17.68 -6.32
N GLY A 149 -7.47 17.54 -7.61
CA GLY A 149 -7.35 18.58 -8.63
C GLY A 149 -6.24 18.30 -9.65
N ASN A 150 -5.47 19.34 -9.96
CA ASN A 150 -4.45 19.32 -11.03
C ASN A 150 -3.07 18.83 -10.56
N GLY A 151 -2.94 18.40 -9.29
CA GLY A 151 -1.65 18.04 -8.68
C GLY A 151 -1.12 16.67 -9.09
N PHE A 152 -1.95 15.83 -9.70
CA PHE A 152 -1.59 14.47 -10.10
C PHE A 152 -2.12 14.14 -11.50
N GLY A 153 -1.37 13.35 -12.25
CA GLY A 153 -1.74 13.00 -13.61
C GLY A 153 -0.63 12.27 -14.37
N PHE A 154 -1.01 11.58 -15.44
CA PHE A 154 -0.10 10.91 -16.36
C PHE A 154 -0.52 11.23 -17.80
N GLY A 155 0.41 11.06 -18.73
CA GLY A 155 0.08 11.05 -20.16
C GLY A 155 -0.59 9.73 -20.52
N ASP A 156 -1.75 9.80 -21.17
CA ASP A 156 -2.40 8.62 -21.78
C ASP A 156 -2.06 8.61 -23.27
N GLY A 157 -0.82 8.21 -23.62
CA GLY A 157 -0.33 8.26 -25.00
C GLY A 157 0.11 9.66 -25.45
N GLY A 158 -0.08 9.98 -26.74
CA GLY A 158 0.41 11.22 -27.37
C GLY A 158 -0.32 12.52 -27.00
N VAL A 159 -1.23 12.47 -26.01
CA VAL A 159 -1.97 13.63 -25.52
C VAL A 159 -1.47 13.93 -24.10
N GLY A 160 -1.22 15.20 -23.80
CA GLY A 160 -0.57 15.69 -22.58
C GLY A 160 -1.17 15.18 -21.26
N ARG A 161 -0.49 15.52 -20.16
CA ARG A 161 -0.80 15.04 -18.80
C ARG A 161 -2.27 15.30 -18.43
N LYS A 162 -3.06 14.25 -18.21
CA LYS A 162 -4.46 14.37 -17.78
C LYS A 162 -4.53 14.46 -16.24
N PRO A 163 -5.16 15.51 -15.68
CA PRO A 163 -5.30 15.66 -14.24
C PRO A 163 -6.23 14.59 -13.65
N ARG A 164 -5.88 14.11 -12.47
CA ARG A 164 -6.55 13.02 -11.74
C ARG A 164 -6.40 13.26 -10.24
N THR A 165 -7.37 12.82 -9.45
CA THR A 165 -7.19 12.68 -8.00
C THR A 165 -6.44 11.39 -7.71
N GLY A 166 -5.37 11.49 -6.92
CA GLY A 166 -4.50 10.36 -6.62
C GLY A 166 -3.91 10.41 -5.23
N LEU A 167 -3.47 9.24 -4.79
CA LEU A 167 -2.78 8.99 -3.53
C LEU A 167 -1.51 8.19 -3.81
N SER A 168 -0.40 8.56 -3.18
CA SER A 168 0.79 7.72 -3.11
C SER A 168 1.02 7.24 -1.69
N LEU A 169 1.62 6.05 -1.58
CA LEU A 169 2.23 5.53 -0.38
C LEU A 169 3.64 5.07 -0.70
N GLU A 170 4.53 5.31 0.23
CA GLU A 170 5.87 4.75 0.25
C GLU A 170 6.21 4.32 1.68
N TRP A 171 6.89 3.19 1.82
CA TRP A 171 7.39 2.70 3.10
C TRP A 171 8.76 2.03 2.92
N PRO A 172 9.51 1.76 4.00
CA PRO A 172 10.84 1.16 3.87
C PRO A 172 10.77 -0.23 3.25
N ALA A 173 11.64 -0.50 2.28
CA ALA A 173 11.65 -1.79 1.57
C ALA A 173 11.84 -2.99 2.51
N GLN A 174 12.60 -2.80 3.60
CA GLN A 174 12.90 -3.83 4.60
C GLN A 174 11.67 -4.23 5.42
N THR A 175 10.63 -3.40 5.45
CA THR A 175 9.37 -3.70 6.12
C THR A 175 8.32 -4.25 5.14
N SER A 176 8.70 -4.44 3.87
CA SER A 176 7.80 -4.99 2.87
C SER A 176 7.63 -6.50 3.00
N ARG A 177 6.38 -6.95 2.91
CA ARG A 177 5.94 -8.34 2.79
C ARG A 177 5.42 -8.66 1.38
N CYS A 178 5.03 -7.65 0.62
CA CYS A 178 4.44 -7.83 -0.70
C CYS A 178 5.53 -8.03 -1.76
N GLN A 179 5.29 -8.93 -2.69
CA GLN A 179 6.17 -9.23 -3.82
C GLN A 179 5.41 -9.15 -5.16
N PHE A 180 6.15 -8.97 -6.26
CA PHE A 180 5.60 -8.81 -7.63
C PHE A 180 4.92 -10.05 -8.20
#